data_AF-A0A413U9W4-F1
#
_entry.id   AF-A0A413U9W4-F1
#
_cell.length_a   1.000
_cell.length_b   1.000
_cell.length_c   1.000
_cell.angle_alpha   90.00
_cell.angle_beta   90.00
_cell.angle_gamma   90.00
#
_symmetry.space_group_name_H-M   'P 1'
#
loop_
_entity.id
_entity.type
_entity.pdbx_description
1 polymer ?
#
loop_
_entity_poly.entity_id
_entity_poly.type
_entity_poly.pdbx_seq_one_letter_code
_entity_poly.pdbx_strand_id
1 'polypeptide(L)'
;MHYLKINDSDKKKIGYLIHLYRTQQFKHLSQNSFLLNEYNEPICTRQTLSKIEQGVIIKNDSIYEELLKKVNLKFNTDYCIEEFLPTSIFSDLLNACDYYNLEKLISISESYIKQLNPFKEYIFFHEYYECFKWIYTYYSSFELPTLQSTEYIILLKNIINSNLYEVMMDLVFKKRTISGIYDFSYFDFKNSSSMINRGNHMMILYNQSKLSEMLDYCQDLEKEYSSKNNYIRLLDIYSLKGFAFSNTEKEKFEKLVSQINHTVEAHNSNIPKIKISQLLKNIGLQAFRIDMYDIAINYLEQYIAMDSPYANIVGIDLCISYQKTNKINQLKSFIQSKEVYKGDSQYENLLNYFILKYKYQTDNDELSYFIVNKVPIIIDNTMGKYKQFFYEELSMLVEQTKRYKDLKTYLDSTSDMLPI
;
A
#
# COMPACT_ATOMS: atom_id res chain seq x y z
N MET A 1 -3.81 15.77 48.86
CA MET A 1 -3.82 15.55 47.40
C MET A 1 -5.26 15.35 46.97
N HIS A 2 -5.85 16.32 46.27
CA HIS A 2 -7.13 16.10 45.61
C HIS A 2 -6.87 15.18 44.42
N TYR A 3 -7.25 13.91 44.52
CA TYR A 3 -7.33 13.03 43.35
C TYR A 3 -8.39 13.61 42.43
N LEU A 4 -7.95 14.27 41.34
CA LEU A 4 -8.84 14.72 40.28
C LEU A 4 -9.40 13.48 39.60
N LYS A 5 -10.73 13.35 39.68
CA LYS A 5 -11.46 12.17 39.25
C LYS A 5 -11.37 12.00 37.73
N ILE A 6 -10.97 10.82 37.26
CA ILE A 6 -11.01 10.49 35.83
C ILE A 6 -12.47 10.44 35.39
N ASN A 7 -12.82 11.19 34.34
CA ASN A 7 -14.20 11.20 33.86
C ASN A 7 -14.57 9.86 33.19
N ASP A 8 -15.87 9.59 33.13
CA ASP A 8 -16.40 8.29 32.67
C ASP A 8 -16.09 8.00 31.18
N SER A 9 -16.03 9.04 30.34
CA SER A 9 -15.66 8.92 28.93
C SER A 9 -14.20 8.47 28.78
N ASP A 10 -13.29 9.09 29.53
CA ASP A 10 -11.87 8.78 29.48
C ASP A 10 -11.57 7.41 30.07
N LYS A 11 -12.25 7.03 31.17
CA LYS A 11 -12.17 5.66 31.70
C LYS A 11 -12.52 4.62 30.65
N LYS A 12 -13.54 4.87 29.83
CA LYS A 12 -13.94 3.97 28.76
C LYS A 12 -12.85 3.86 27.69
N LYS A 13 -12.28 4.99 27.25
CA LYS A 13 -11.16 5.01 26.29
C LYS A 13 -9.91 4.33 26.84
N ILE A 14 -9.54 4.59 28.09
CA ILE A 14 -8.42 3.95 28.78
C ILE A 14 -8.66 2.43 28.82
N GLY A 15 -9.87 1.98 29.16
CA GLY A 15 -10.19 0.55 29.16
C GLY A 15 -9.93 -0.13 27.81
N TYR A 16 -10.35 0.51 26.72
CA TYR A 16 -10.05 0.02 25.37
C TYR A 16 -8.55 0.02 25.05
N LEU A 17 -7.83 1.07 25.43
CA LEU A 17 -6.38 1.13 25.24
C LEU A 17 -5.65 0.06 26.06
N ILE A 18 -6.03 -0.18 27.32
CA ILE A 18 -5.45 -1.25 28.14
C ILE A 18 -5.67 -2.62 27.51
N HIS A 19 -6.86 -2.89 26.99
CA HIS A 19 -7.13 -4.12 26.25
C HIS A 19 -6.17 -4.29 25.07
N LEU A 20 -6.01 -3.21 24.30
CA LEU A 20 -5.19 -3.16 23.11
C LEU A 20 -3.70 -3.34 23.45
N TYR A 21 -3.16 -2.62 24.44
CA TYR A 21 -1.78 -2.79 24.89
C TYR A 21 -1.53 -4.21 25.39
N ARG A 22 -2.45 -4.75 26.20
CA ARG A 22 -2.31 -6.11 26.74
C ARG A 22 -2.30 -7.16 25.64
N THR A 23 -3.19 -7.05 24.67
CA THR A 23 -3.33 -8.05 23.59
C THR A 23 -2.25 -7.93 22.51
N GLN A 24 -1.65 -6.74 22.33
CA GLN A 24 -0.65 -6.51 21.28
C GLN A 24 0.79 -6.54 21.80
N GLN A 25 1.07 -5.91 22.95
CA GLN A 25 2.43 -5.76 23.49
C GLN A 25 2.74 -6.81 24.57
N PHE A 26 1.75 -7.14 25.41
CA PHE A 26 1.91 -8.08 26.52
C PHE A 26 1.29 -9.46 26.25
N LYS A 27 1.14 -9.85 24.98
CA LYS A 27 0.56 -11.15 24.56
C LYS A 27 1.26 -12.39 25.13
N HIS A 28 2.52 -12.24 25.54
CA HIS A 28 3.32 -13.30 26.14
C HIS A 28 3.00 -13.52 27.64
N LEU A 29 2.30 -12.58 28.27
CA LEU A 29 1.89 -12.67 29.67
C LEU A 29 0.48 -13.25 29.80
N SER A 30 0.29 -14.10 30.82
CA SER A 30 -1.05 -14.44 31.26
C SER A 30 -1.76 -13.21 31.83
N GLN A 31 -3.09 -13.16 31.78
CA GLN A 31 -3.86 -12.06 32.36
C GLN A 31 -3.56 -11.88 33.86
N ASN A 32 -3.31 -12.98 34.59
CA ASN A 32 -2.89 -12.91 35.98
C ASN A 32 -1.54 -12.21 36.15
N SER A 33 -0.56 -12.59 35.33
CA SER A 33 0.78 -12.01 35.38
C SER A 33 0.75 -10.53 35.04
N PHE A 34 -0.11 -10.12 34.10
CA PHE A 34 -0.30 -8.71 33.75
C PHE A 34 -0.91 -7.89 34.90
N LEU A 35 -1.81 -8.48 35.69
CA LEU A 35 -2.53 -7.82 36.78
C LEU A 35 -1.71 -7.61 38.06
N LEU A 36 -0.47 -8.09 38.13
CA LEU A 36 0.41 -7.86 39.29
C LEU A 36 1.12 -6.51 39.17
N ASN A 37 1.05 -5.69 40.22
CA ASN A 37 1.81 -4.44 40.33
C ASN A 37 3.30 -4.71 40.65
N GLU A 38 4.08 -3.64 40.87
CA GLU A 38 5.52 -3.73 41.19
C GLU A 38 5.82 -4.48 42.50
N TYR A 39 4.83 -4.61 43.39
CA TYR A 39 4.93 -5.32 44.67
C TYR A 39 4.36 -6.75 44.62
N ASN A 40 4.08 -7.28 43.42
CA ASN A 40 3.40 -8.56 43.21
C ASN A 40 1.99 -8.66 43.82
N GLU A 41 1.32 -7.52 44.03
CA GLU A 41 -0.06 -7.47 44.48
C GLU A 41 -1.03 -7.31 43.29
N PRO A 42 -2.21 -7.94 43.33
CA PRO A 42 -3.19 -7.84 42.26
C PRO A 42 -3.82 -6.44 42.21
N ILE A 43 -3.68 -5.75 41.06
CA ILE A 43 -4.28 -4.44 40.79
C ILE A 43 -5.81 -4.52 40.86
N CYS A 44 -6.40 -5.53 40.22
CA CYS A 44 -7.82 -5.85 40.29
C CYS A 44 -8.07 -7.33 39.92
N THR A 45 -9.33 -7.78 40.02
CA THR A 45 -9.69 -9.15 39.60
C THR A 45 -9.74 -9.26 38.07
N ARG A 46 -9.57 -10.48 37.52
CA ARG A 46 -9.75 -10.75 36.07
C ARG A 46 -11.11 -10.30 35.56
N GLN A 47 -12.16 -10.51 36.36
CA GLN A 47 -13.52 -10.10 36.00
C GLN A 47 -13.64 -8.57 35.92
N THR A 48 -12.99 -7.86 36.84
CA THR A 48 -12.92 -6.40 36.81
C THR A 48 -12.16 -5.91 35.58
N LEU A 49 -10.99 -6.51 35.26
CA LEU A 49 -10.24 -6.15 34.06
C LEU A 49 -11.06 -6.39 32.79
N SER A 50 -11.69 -7.56 32.67
CA SER A 50 -12.55 -7.88 31.52
C SER A 50 -13.70 -6.87 31.36
N LYS A 51 -14.29 -6.42 32.46
CA LYS A 51 -15.31 -5.36 32.44
C LYS A 51 -14.74 -4.03 31.95
N ILE A 52 -13.59 -3.61 32.47
CA ILE A 52 -12.90 -2.37 32.06
C ILE A 52 -12.59 -2.40 30.56
N GLU A 53 -12.03 -3.51 30.07
CA GLU A 53 -11.67 -3.69 28.65
C GLU A 53 -12.89 -3.69 27.71
N GLN A 54 -14.06 -4.07 28.23
CA GLN A 54 -15.34 -3.99 27.53
C GLN A 54 -15.99 -2.60 27.63
N GLY A 55 -15.33 -1.63 28.28
CA GLY A 55 -15.80 -0.27 28.44
C GLY A 55 -16.76 -0.06 29.61
N VAL A 56 -16.86 -1.02 30.54
CA VAL A 56 -17.64 -0.86 31.78
C VAL A 56 -16.84 0.01 32.75
N ILE A 57 -17.48 1.07 33.23
CA ILE A 57 -16.86 2.04 34.15
C ILE A 57 -16.77 1.46 35.55
N ILE A 58 -15.56 1.47 36.10
CA ILE A 58 -15.28 1.16 37.50
C ILE A 58 -15.08 2.47 38.26
N LYS A 59 -15.68 2.59 39.44
CA LYS A 59 -15.64 3.83 40.23
C LYS A 59 -14.25 4.17 40.78
N ASN A 60 -13.42 3.16 41.03
CA ASN A 60 -12.11 3.35 41.62
C ASN A 60 -11.05 3.73 40.55
N ASP A 61 -10.61 4.98 40.58
CA ASP A 61 -9.65 5.56 39.63
C ASP A 61 -8.25 4.96 39.78
N SER A 62 -7.87 4.52 41.00
CA SER A 62 -6.55 3.93 41.26
C SER A 62 -6.30 2.68 40.41
N ILE A 63 -7.37 1.93 40.06
CA ILE A 63 -7.26 0.77 39.18
C ILE A 63 -6.79 1.20 37.78
N TYR A 64 -7.32 2.30 37.25
CA TYR A 64 -6.94 2.81 35.94
C TYR A 64 -5.50 3.35 35.96
N GLU A 65 -5.13 4.08 37.01
CA GLU A 65 -3.76 4.60 37.18
C GLU A 65 -2.72 3.46 37.25
N GLU A 66 -2.97 2.42 38.03
CA GLU A 66 -2.09 1.25 38.14
C GLU A 66 -2.01 0.45 36.82
N LEU A 67 -3.14 0.29 36.11
CA LEU A 67 -3.14 -0.35 34.79
C LEU A 67 -2.34 0.47 33.77
N LEU A 68 -2.41 1.80 33.81
CA LEU A 68 -1.60 2.66 32.93
C LEU A 68 -0.11 2.54 33.23
N LYS A 69 0.29 2.44 34.51
CA LYS A 69 1.69 2.18 34.88
C LYS A 69 2.22 0.88 34.27
N LYS A 70 1.40 -0.18 34.13
CA LYS A 70 1.82 -1.43 33.49
C LYS A 70 2.26 -1.26 32.04
N VAL A 71 1.73 -0.26 31.35
CA VAL A 71 2.06 0.06 29.96
C VAL A 71 3.01 1.26 29.86
N ASN A 72 3.62 1.68 30.98
CA ASN A 72 4.51 2.84 31.10
C ASN A 72 3.86 4.17 30.66
N LEU A 73 2.55 4.32 30.90
CA LEU A 73 1.81 5.53 30.60
C LEU A 73 1.11 6.06 31.85
N LYS A 74 0.65 7.31 31.77
CA LYS A 74 -0.03 8.01 32.86
C LYS A 74 -1.29 8.69 32.34
N PHE A 75 -2.23 8.95 33.24
CA PHE A 75 -3.34 9.84 32.93
C PHE A 75 -2.93 11.29 33.14
N ASN A 76 -3.34 12.16 32.23
CA ASN A 76 -3.10 13.59 32.35
C ASN A 76 -4.32 14.27 32.99
N THR A 77 -4.09 15.03 34.07
CA THR A 77 -5.13 15.81 34.74
C THR A 77 -4.93 17.32 34.60
N ASP A 78 -3.77 17.75 34.12
CA ASP A 78 -3.33 19.16 34.17
C ASP A 78 -3.46 19.87 32.81
N TYR A 79 -3.44 19.12 31.70
CA TYR A 79 -3.46 19.68 30.34
C TYR A 79 -4.74 19.33 29.58
N CYS A 80 -5.31 20.25 28.81
CA CYS A 80 -6.44 19.95 27.93
C CYS A 80 -5.91 19.61 26.54
N ILE A 81 -6.14 18.38 26.05
CA ILE A 81 -5.57 17.94 24.77
C ILE A 81 -6.05 18.79 23.59
N GLU A 82 -7.27 19.33 23.67
CA GLU A 82 -7.87 20.21 22.68
C GLU A 82 -7.13 21.56 22.55
N GLU A 83 -6.48 22.03 23.62
CA GLU A 83 -5.61 23.22 23.56
C GLU A 83 -4.34 22.94 22.75
N PHE A 84 -3.85 21.71 22.79
CA PHE A 84 -2.70 21.28 22.00
C PHE A 84 -3.09 20.88 20.59
N LEU A 85 -4.28 20.29 20.40
CA LEU A 85 -4.76 19.73 19.15
C LEU A 85 -6.13 20.33 18.76
N PRO A 86 -6.15 21.57 18.23
CA PRO A 86 -7.39 22.19 17.76
C PRO A 86 -8.04 21.33 16.67
N THR A 87 -9.36 21.15 16.72
CA THR A 87 -10.08 20.26 15.78
C THR A 87 -9.84 20.59 14.30
N SER A 88 -9.55 21.86 13.98
CA SER A 88 -9.24 22.31 12.62
C SER A 88 -8.02 21.58 12.04
N ILE A 89 -7.02 21.21 12.85
CA ILE A 89 -5.81 20.58 12.33
C ILE A 89 -6.09 19.24 11.68
N PHE A 90 -7.02 18.46 12.22
CA PHE A 90 -7.34 17.16 11.66
C PHE A 90 -8.07 17.29 10.32
N SER A 91 -8.87 18.33 10.15
CA SER A 91 -9.48 18.68 8.87
C SER A 91 -8.44 19.15 7.85
N ASP A 92 -7.49 19.97 8.28
CA ASP A 92 -6.35 20.41 7.46
C ASP A 92 -5.46 19.26 7.02
N LEU A 93 -5.20 18.31 7.93
CA LEU A 93 -4.41 17.11 7.67
C LEU A 93 -5.10 16.18 6.68
N LEU A 94 -6.40 15.93 6.88
CA LEU A 94 -7.19 15.10 5.97
C LEU A 94 -7.28 15.75 4.59
N ASN A 95 -7.48 17.07 4.51
CA ASN A 95 -7.47 17.79 3.24
C ASN A 95 -6.09 17.70 2.57
N ALA A 96 -5.01 17.92 3.31
CA ALA A 96 -3.66 17.76 2.78
C ALA A 96 -3.42 16.32 2.27
N CYS A 97 -3.98 15.32 2.93
CA CYS A 97 -3.97 13.94 2.46
C CYS A 97 -4.76 13.81 1.16
N ASP A 98 -6.04 14.22 1.12
CA ASP A 98 -6.91 14.09 -0.04
C ASP A 98 -6.40 14.84 -1.28
N TYR A 99 -5.71 15.97 -1.13
CA TYR A 99 -5.07 16.71 -2.22
C TYR A 99 -3.59 16.40 -2.41
N TYR A 100 -3.05 15.41 -1.69
CA TYR A 100 -1.65 14.99 -1.76
C TYR A 100 -0.67 16.17 -1.61
N ASN A 101 -0.97 17.10 -0.70
CA ASN A 101 -0.08 18.21 -0.35
C ASN A 101 1.01 17.71 0.61
N LEU A 102 2.09 17.20 0.01
CA LEU A 102 3.20 16.56 0.72
C LEU A 102 3.87 17.49 1.74
N GLU A 103 4.12 18.74 1.34
CA GLU A 103 4.75 19.74 2.20
C GLU A 103 3.91 20.01 3.45
N LYS A 104 2.59 20.22 3.27
CA LYS A 104 1.67 20.45 4.39
C LYS A 104 1.56 19.22 5.29
N LEU A 105 1.53 18.01 4.74
CA LEU A 105 1.51 16.76 5.52
C LEU A 105 2.75 16.60 6.40
N ILE A 106 3.94 16.82 5.84
CA ILE A 106 5.21 16.75 6.56
C ILE A 106 5.27 17.84 7.62
N SER A 107 4.97 19.09 7.25
CA SER A 107 5.00 20.25 8.14
C SER A 107 4.08 20.11 9.34
N ILE A 108 2.82 19.72 9.12
CA ILE A 108 1.86 19.48 10.22
C ILE A 108 2.39 18.36 11.11
N SER A 109 2.73 17.21 10.53
CA SER A 109 3.11 16.04 11.33
C SER A 109 4.37 16.30 12.15
N GLU A 110 5.39 16.93 11.57
CA GLU A 110 6.63 17.28 12.28
C GLU A 110 6.37 18.27 13.44
N SER A 111 5.53 19.28 13.21
CA SER A 111 5.18 20.28 14.22
C SER A 111 4.51 19.62 15.43
N TYR A 112 3.52 18.75 15.19
CA TYR A 112 2.78 18.10 16.27
C TYR A 112 3.59 17.00 16.97
N ILE A 113 4.49 16.31 16.28
CA ILE A 113 5.46 15.42 16.93
C ILE A 113 6.29 16.21 17.96
N LYS A 114 6.83 17.38 17.56
CA LYS A 114 7.62 18.23 18.47
C LYS A 114 6.79 18.75 19.64
N GLN A 115 5.57 19.21 19.38
CA GLN A 115 4.67 19.75 20.41
C GLN A 115 4.22 18.67 21.42
N LEU A 116 3.94 17.44 20.96
CA LEU A 116 3.43 16.36 21.80
C LEU A 116 4.55 15.57 22.51
N ASN A 117 5.79 15.58 22.01
CA ASN A 117 6.89 14.78 22.56
C ASN A 117 7.13 14.99 24.08
N PRO A 118 7.05 16.20 24.66
CA PRO A 118 7.15 16.38 26.11
C PRO A 118 6.05 15.69 26.92
N PHE A 119 4.92 15.38 26.29
CA PHE A 119 3.70 14.85 26.91
C PHE A 119 3.42 13.39 26.52
N LYS A 120 4.32 12.73 25.78
CA LYS A 120 4.10 11.38 25.22
C LYS A 120 3.95 10.26 26.26
N GLU A 121 4.24 10.53 27.53
CA GLU A 121 3.97 9.60 28.63
C GLU A 121 2.50 9.60 29.05
N TYR A 122 1.72 10.61 28.63
CA TYR A 122 0.29 10.66 28.90
C TYR A 122 -0.48 9.90 27.83
N ILE A 123 -1.34 8.99 28.26
CA ILE A 123 -2.01 8.00 27.41
C ILE A 123 -2.64 8.58 26.14
N PHE A 124 -3.40 9.69 26.23
CA PHE A 124 -4.02 10.25 25.03
C PHE A 124 -3.02 11.01 24.16
N PHE A 125 -2.10 11.79 24.74
CA PHE A 125 -1.05 12.47 24.00
C PHE A 125 -0.15 11.48 23.25
N HIS A 126 0.11 10.32 23.86
CA HIS A 126 0.83 9.21 23.26
C HIS A 126 0.17 8.73 21.97
N GLU A 127 -1.14 8.49 21.97
CA GLU A 127 -1.86 8.02 20.77
C GLU A 127 -1.74 9.00 19.60
N TYR A 128 -1.92 10.29 19.86
CA TYR A 128 -1.78 11.31 18.82
C TYR A 128 -0.33 11.43 18.35
N TYR A 129 0.63 11.38 19.27
CA TYR A 129 2.06 11.40 18.96
C TYR A 129 2.46 10.27 18.02
N GLU A 130 2.06 9.02 18.30
CA GLU A 130 2.36 7.88 17.44
C GLU A 130 1.65 7.99 16.08
N CYS A 131 0.41 8.47 16.04
CA CYS A 131 -0.29 8.73 14.78
C CYS A 131 0.46 9.73 13.90
N PHE A 132 0.84 10.90 14.43
CA PHE A 132 1.61 11.89 13.68
C PHE A 132 2.98 11.35 13.26
N LYS A 133 3.64 10.53 14.09
CA LYS A 133 4.89 9.87 13.75
C LYS A 133 4.76 8.93 12.56
N TRP A 134 3.72 8.08 12.52
CA TRP A 134 3.46 7.22 11.36
C TRP A 134 3.19 8.02 10.08
N ILE A 135 2.42 9.10 10.19
CA ILE A 135 2.12 9.97 9.05
C ILE A 135 3.41 10.65 8.56
N TYR A 136 4.19 11.25 9.46
CA TYR A 136 5.47 11.87 9.13
C TYR A 136 6.40 10.87 8.44
N THR A 137 6.67 9.71 9.06
CA THR A 137 7.57 8.68 8.53
C THR A 137 7.16 8.20 7.14
N TYR A 138 5.85 8.00 6.90
CA TYR A 138 5.39 7.61 5.57
C TYR A 138 5.59 8.72 4.54
N TYR A 139 5.21 9.96 4.84
CA TYR A 139 5.29 11.04 3.85
C TYR A 139 6.71 11.60 3.69
N SER A 140 7.58 11.51 4.69
CA SER A 140 8.99 11.94 4.60
C SER A 140 9.89 10.89 3.96
N SER A 141 9.62 9.61 4.22
CA SER A 141 10.57 8.52 3.93
C SER A 141 9.95 7.34 3.16
N PHE A 142 8.67 7.40 2.82
CA PHE A 142 7.90 6.30 2.19
C PHE A 142 7.89 5.00 2.99
N GLU A 143 8.12 5.08 4.30
CA GLU A 143 8.11 3.94 5.20
C GLU A 143 6.71 3.75 5.81
N LEU A 144 6.10 2.60 5.54
CA LEU A 144 4.78 2.26 6.07
C LEU A 144 4.86 1.69 7.50
N PRO A 145 3.79 1.82 8.30
CA PRO A 145 3.71 1.16 9.60
C PRO A 145 3.92 -0.37 9.50
N THR A 146 4.38 -0.99 10.58
CA THR A 146 4.49 -2.46 10.64
C THR A 146 3.12 -3.12 10.63
N LEU A 147 3.03 -4.42 10.30
CA LEU A 147 1.75 -5.14 10.37
C LEU A 147 1.16 -5.12 11.80
N GLN A 148 2.00 -5.27 12.82
CA GLN A 148 1.56 -5.14 14.21
C GLN A 148 1.01 -3.74 14.51
N SER A 149 1.64 -2.69 13.99
CA SER A 149 1.14 -1.32 14.10
C SER A 149 -0.20 -1.15 13.36
N THR A 150 -0.43 -1.85 12.24
CA THR A 150 -1.73 -1.75 11.55
C THR A 150 -2.88 -2.36 12.38
N GLU A 151 -2.65 -3.48 13.06
CA GLU A 151 -3.65 -4.07 13.97
C GLU A 151 -3.96 -3.12 15.14
N TYR A 152 -2.94 -2.45 15.66
CA TYR A 152 -3.09 -1.39 16.65
C TYR A 152 -3.96 -0.24 16.14
N ILE A 153 -3.64 0.30 14.97
CA ILE A 153 -4.33 1.45 14.37
C ILE A 153 -5.81 1.18 14.15
N ILE A 154 -6.18 -0.02 13.69
CA ILE A 154 -7.58 -0.41 13.42
C ILE A 154 -8.46 -0.16 14.66
N LEU A 155 -7.93 -0.44 15.84
CA LEU A 155 -8.64 -0.36 17.11
C LEU A 155 -8.78 1.07 17.66
N LEU A 156 -8.13 2.08 17.04
CA LEU A 156 -8.15 3.47 17.50
C LEU A 156 -9.41 4.27 17.10
N LYS A 157 -10.34 3.69 16.33
CA LYS A 157 -11.48 4.39 15.70
C LYS A 157 -12.27 5.32 16.61
N ASN A 158 -12.45 4.92 17.87
CA ASN A 158 -13.26 5.63 18.87
C ASN A 158 -12.41 6.38 19.91
N ILE A 159 -11.09 6.42 19.73
CA ILE A 159 -10.13 6.99 20.67
C ILE A 159 -9.59 8.31 20.11
N ILE A 160 -9.18 8.32 18.85
CA ILE A 160 -8.62 9.48 18.16
C ILE A 160 -9.69 10.21 17.33
N ASN A 161 -9.35 11.43 16.87
CA ASN A 161 -10.21 12.20 15.98
C ASN A 161 -10.56 11.44 14.69
N SER A 162 -11.80 11.55 14.22
CA SER A 162 -12.29 10.84 13.03
C SER A 162 -11.50 11.17 11.76
N ASN A 163 -11.11 12.43 11.54
CA ASN A 163 -10.35 12.84 10.36
C ASN A 163 -8.91 12.34 10.42
N LEU A 164 -8.32 12.28 11.63
CA LEU A 164 -7.02 11.62 11.80
C LEU A 164 -7.13 10.12 11.52
N TYR A 165 -8.19 9.47 12.02
CA TYR A 165 -8.43 8.06 11.78
C TYR A 165 -8.60 7.72 10.29
N GLU A 166 -9.22 8.60 9.50
CA GLU A 166 -9.32 8.47 8.05
C GLU A 166 -7.95 8.47 7.37
N VAL A 167 -7.03 9.35 7.79
CA VAL A 167 -5.64 9.34 7.29
C VAL A 167 -4.93 8.05 7.69
N MET A 168 -5.14 7.58 8.92
CA MET A 168 -4.56 6.33 9.39
C MET A 168 -5.11 5.10 8.65
N MET A 169 -6.40 5.12 8.28
CA MET A 169 -7.05 4.06 7.52
C MET A 169 -6.39 3.85 6.15
N ASP A 170 -5.97 4.93 5.47
CA ASP A 170 -5.23 4.85 4.21
C ASP A 170 -3.83 4.20 4.40
N LEU A 171 -3.11 4.54 5.48
CA LEU A 171 -1.81 3.91 5.77
C LEU A 171 -1.95 2.41 6.05
N VAL A 172 -2.99 2.02 6.79
CA VAL A 172 -3.33 0.61 7.03
C VAL A 172 -3.64 -0.09 5.72
N PHE A 173 -4.47 0.52 4.86
CA PHE A 173 -4.81 -0.02 3.56
C PHE A 173 -3.56 -0.32 2.73
N LYS A 174 -2.69 0.68 2.54
CA LYS A 174 -1.43 0.55 1.79
C LYS A 174 -0.54 -0.56 2.33
N LYS A 175 -0.34 -0.63 3.65
CA LYS A 175 0.51 -1.66 4.27
C LYS A 175 -0.05 -3.05 4.06
N ARG A 176 -1.35 -3.24 4.32
CA ARG A 176 -2.00 -4.57 4.19
C ARG A 176 -2.00 -5.05 2.75
N THR A 177 -2.30 -4.17 1.79
CA THR A 177 -2.24 -4.51 0.35
C THR A 177 -0.85 -4.94 -0.07
N ILE A 178 0.21 -4.23 0.32
CA ILE A 178 1.60 -4.63 0.00
C ILE A 178 1.97 -5.97 0.65
N SER A 179 1.40 -6.28 1.81
CA SER A 179 1.59 -7.56 2.49
C SER A 179 0.64 -8.67 2.02
N GLY A 180 -0.15 -8.45 0.96
CA GLY A 180 -1.07 -9.44 0.40
C GLY A 180 -2.29 -9.74 1.29
N ILE A 181 -2.63 -8.85 2.22
CA ILE A 181 -3.76 -9.01 3.13
C ILE A 181 -4.93 -8.16 2.63
N TYR A 182 -6.02 -8.81 2.22
CA TYR A 182 -7.17 -8.16 1.56
C TYR A 182 -8.47 -8.17 2.39
N ASP A 183 -8.42 -8.63 3.64
CA ASP A 183 -9.54 -8.47 4.57
C ASP A 183 -9.55 -7.05 5.16
N PHE A 184 -10.61 -6.33 4.81
CA PHE A 184 -10.90 -4.95 5.18
C PHE A 184 -12.33 -4.79 5.74
N SER A 185 -12.95 -5.88 6.18
CA SER A 185 -14.36 -5.92 6.64
C SER A 185 -14.70 -4.98 7.81
N TYR A 186 -13.68 -4.52 8.54
CA TYR A 186 -13.77 -3.60 9.68
C TYR A 186 -13.79 -2.10 9.28
N PHE A 187 -13.56 -1.79 8.00
CA PHE A 187 -13.58 -0.42 7.47
C PHE A 187 -14.76 -0.20 6.52
N ASP A 188 -15.37 0.99 6.60
CA ASP A 188 -16.36 1.45 5.61
C ASP A 188 -15.69 2.42 4.63
N PHE A 189 -14.92 1.87 3.69
CA PHE A 189 -14.25 2.67 2.67
C PHE A 189 -15.23 3.35 1.70
N LYS A 190 -16.40 2.75 1.48
CA LYS A 190 -17.39 3.27 0.52
C LYS A 190 -17.98 4.60 0.98
N ASN A 191 -18.34 4.69 2.27
CA ASN A 191 -18.92 5.89 2.86
C ASN A 191 -17.91 6.75 3.63
N SER A 192 -16.62 6.52 3.41
CA SER A 192 -15.55 7.29 4.06
C SER A 192 -15.64 8.77 3.70
N SER A 193 -15.31 9.63 4.67
CA SER A 193 -15.21 11.07 4.46
C SER A 193 -14.00 11.48 3.62
N SER A 194 -13.01 10.59 3.49
CA SER A 194 -11.80 10.80 2.72
C SER A 194 -11.98 10.39 1.25
N MET A 195 -11.48 11.21 0.33
CA MET A 195 -11.42 10.87 -1.09
C MET A 195 -10.45 9.71 -1.37
N ILE A 196 -9.28 9.68 -0.71
CA ILE A 196 -8.33 8.59 -0.94
C ILE A 196 -8.91 7.24 -0.53
N ASN A 197 -9.60 7.17 0.61
CA ASN A 197 -10.21 5.94 1.09
C ASN A 197 -11.38 5.47 0.22
N ARG A 198 -12.17 6.40 -0.34
CA ARG A 198 -13.16 6.06 -1.35
C ARG A 198 -12.52 5.53 -2.62
N GLY A 199 -11.35 6.02 -3.03
CA GLY A 199 -10.53 5.41 -4.07
C GLY A 199 -10.05 3.99 -3.69
N ASN A 200 -9.62 3.79 -2.45
CA ASN A 200 -9.21 2.47 -1.93
C ASN A 200 -10.37 1.44 -2.02
N HIS A 201 -11.63 1.86 -1.88
CA HIS A 201 -12.79 1.00 -2.11
C HIS A 201 -12.83 0.42 -3.53
N MET A 202 -12.48 1.19 -4.57
CA MET A 202 -12.42 0.68 -5.94
C MET A 202 -11.41 -0.47 -6.06
N MET A 203 -10.25 -0.35 -5.42
CA MET A 203 -9.24 -1.41 -5.41
C MET A 203 -9.74 -2.66 -4.66
N ILE A 204 -10.54 -2.50 -3.60
CA ILE A 204 -11.21 -3.62 -2.93
C ILE A 204 -12.16 -4.34 -3.90
N LEU A 205 -13.00 -3.60 -4.62
CA LEU A 205 -13.92 -4.17 -5.62
C LEU A 205 -13.16 -4.89 -6.74
N TYR A 206 -12.06 -4.31 -7.22
CA TYR A 206 -11.16 -4.95 -8.19
C TYR A 206 -10.64 -6.30 -7.69
N ASN A 207 -10.10 -6.34 -6.46
CA ASN A 207 -9.57 -7.57 -5.86
C ASN A 207 -10.66 -8.63 -5.60
N GLN A 208 -11.91 -8.19 -5.41
CA GLN A 208 -13.09 -9.07 -5.31
C GLN A 208 -13.66 -9.49 -6.67
N SER A 209 -13.02 -9.11 -7.78
CA SER A 209 -13.50 -9.31 -9.16
C SER A 209 -14.88 -8.70 -9.44
N LYS A 210 -15.29 -7.68 -8.68
CA LYS A 210 -16.57 -6.96 -8.84
C LYS A 210 -16.42 -5.78 -9.80
N LEU A 211 -16.01 -6.05 -11.03
CA LEU A 211 -15.63 -5.02 -12.01
C LEU A 211 -16.79 -4.10 -12.40
N SER A 212 -18.01 -4.63 -12.54
CA SER A 212 -19.19 -3.78 -12.86
C SER A 212 -19.47 -2.78 -11.74
N GLU A 213 -19.53 -3.25 -10.49
CA GLU A 213 -19.76 -2.38 -9.32
C GLU A 213 -18.64 -1.33 -9.18
N MET A 214 -17.38 -1.72 -9.45
CA MET A 214 -16.26 -0.80 -9.47
C MET A 214 -16.41 0.30 -10.52
N LEU A 215 -16.85 -0.04 -11.73
CA LEU A 215 -17.03 0.91 -12.82
C LEU A 215 -18.21 1.85 -12.59
N ASP A 216 -19.32 1.37 -12.03
CA ASP A 216 -20.45 2.22 -11.64
C ASP A 216 -20.02 3.23 -10.56
N TYR A 217 -19.34 2.75 -9.53
CA TYR A 217 -18.82 3.60 -8.46
C TYR A 217 -17.76 4.60 -8.95
N CYS A 218 -16.94 4.21 -9.94
CA CYS A 218 -15.98 5.10 -10.57
C CYS A 218 -16.65 6.32 -11.22
N GLN A 219 -17.79 6.14 -11.89
CA GLN A 219 -18.50 7.25 -12.54
C GLN A 219 -18.97 8.31 -11.54
N ASP A 220 -19.39 7.87 -10.35
CA ASP A 220 -19.80 8.78 -9.28
C ASP A 220 -18.60 9.58 -8.73
N LEU A 221 -17.47 8.90 -8.51
CA LEU A 221 -16.23 9.54 -8.05
C LEU A 221 -15.64 10.49 -9.11
N GLU A 222 -15.73 10.16 -10.39
CA GLU A 222 -15.28 11.02 -11.50
C GLU A 222 -16.00 12.38 -11.47
N LYS A 223 -17.33 12.37 -11.30
CA LYS A 223 -18.13 13.60 -11.19
C LYS A 223 -17.75 14.40 -9.95
N GLU A 224 -17.66 13.74 -8.80
CA GLU A 224 -17.33 14.41 -7.54
C GLU A 224 -15.93 15.05 -7.60
N TYR A 225 -14.90 14.30 -7.97
CA TYR A 225 -13.51 14.78 -7.91
C TYR A 225 -13.25 15.87 -8.95
N SER A 226 -13.89 15.79 -10.11
CA SER A 226 -13.88 16.87 -11.10
C SER A 226 -14.55 18.14 -10.54
N SER A 227 -15.71 18.03 -9.89
CA SER A 227 -16.41 19.18 -9.31
C SER A 227 -15.62 19.88 -8.18
N LYS A 228 -14.75 19.13 -7.50
CA LYS A 228 -13.88 19.63 -6.44
C LYS A 228 -12.49 20.06 -6.94
N ASN A 229 -12.24 20.01 -8.26
CA ASN A 229 -10.94 20.27 -8.87
C ASN A 229 -9.80 19.43 -8.26
N ASN A 230 -10.09 18.23 -7.77
CA ASN A 230 -9.09 17.32 -7.23
C ASN A 230 -8.56 16.39 -8.32
N TYR A 231 -7.73 16.95 -9.21
CA TYR A 231 -7.20 16.24 -10.36
C TYR A 231 -6.26 15.08 -9.98
N ILE A 232 -5.61 15.14 -8.82
CA ILE A 232 -4.75 14.06 -8.33
C ILE A 232 -5.59 12.82 -8.04
N ARG A 233 -6.71 12.96 -7.32
CA ARG A 233 -7.61 11.84 -7.04
C ARG A 233 -8.38 11.39 -8.27
N LEU A 234 -8.70 12.31 -9.18
CA LEU A 234 -9.27 11.97 -10.48
C LEU A 234 -8.32 11.07 -11.30
N LEU A 235 -7.02 11.38 -11.32
CA LEU A 235 -6.02 10.54 -11.99
C LEU A 235 -5.83 9.19 -11.29
N ASP A 236 -5.88 9.13 -9.96
CA ASP A 236 -5.83 7.87 -9.21
C ASP A 236 -7.00 6.94 -9.62
N ILE A 237 -8.23 7.46 -9.73
CA ILE A 237 -9.40 6.64 -10.15
C ILE A 237 -9.38 6.29 -11.64
N TYR A 238 -8.89 7.17 -12.52
CA TYR A 238 -8.68 6.81 -13.93
C TYR A 238 -7.67 5.67 -14.05
N SER A 239 -6.58 5.74 -13.28
CA SER A 239 -5.61 4.64 -13.22
C SER A 239 -6.27 3.34 -12.76
N LEU A 240 -7.15 3.35 -11.76
CA LEU A 240 -7.86 2.14 -11.33
C LEU A 240 -8.85 1.64 -12.39
N LYS A 241 -9.58 2.54 -13.04
CA LYS A 241 -10.53 2.23 -14.14
C LYS A 241 -9.85 1.48 -15.27
N GLY A 242 -8.63 1.87 -15.65
CA GLY A 242 -7.86 1.17 -16.68
C GLY A 242 -7.56 -0.29 -16.33
N PHE A 243 -7.38 -0.62 -15.04
CA PHE A 243 -7.22 -2.02 -14.61
C PHE A 243 -8.50 -2.86 -14.74
N ALA A 244 -9.68 -2.27 -14.89
CA ALA A 244 -10.91 -3.03 -15.14
C ALA A 244 -11.07 -3.46 -16.61
N PHE A 245 -10.34 -2.84 -17.54
CA PHE A 245 -10.48 -3.16 -18.97
C PHE A 245 -9.74 -4.43 -19.35
N SER A 246 -10.40 -5.22 -20.21
CA SER A 246 -9.84 -6.42 -20.82
C SER A 246 -9.19 -6.14 -22.18
N ASN A 247 -8.54 -7.15 -22.76
CA ASN A 247 -7.99 -7.08 -24.12
C ASN A 247 -9.04 -6.89 -25.21
N THR A 248 -10.33 -7.08 -24.92
CA THR A 248 -11.44 -6.78 -25.84
C THR A 248 -11.90 -5.32 -25.80
N GLU A 249 -11.40 -4.53 -24.85
CA GLU A 249 -11.84 -3.14 -24.59
C GLU A 249 -10.76 -2.09 -24.88
N LYS A 250 -9.85 -2.39 -25.81
CA LYS A 250 -8.71 -1.52 -26.18
C LYS A 250 -9.13 -0.09 -26.52
N GLU A 251 -10.22 0.09 -27.27
CA GLU A 251 -10.73 1.43 -27.63
C GLU A 251 -11.16 2.24 -26.40
N LYS A 252 -11.74 1.59 -25.38
CA LYS A 252 -12.10 2.27 -24.12
C LYS A 252 -10.84 2.69 -23.36
N PHE A 253 -9.82 1.84 -23.37
CA PHE A 253 -8.52 2.14 -22.77
C PHE A 253 -7.83 3.32 -23.47
N GLU A 254 -7.83 3.37 -24.80
CA GLU A 254 -7.28 4.51 -25.57
C GLU A 254 -7.98 5.83 -25.21
N LYS A 255 -9.30 5.83 -25.16
CA LYS A 255 -10.08 7.02 -24.75
C LYS A 255 -9.73 7.46 -23.33
N LEU A 256 -9.58 6.51 -22.41
CA LEU A 256 -9.15 6.79 -21.04
C LEU A 256 -7.74 7.39 -21.00
N VAL A 257 -6.81 6.85 -21.79
CA VAL A 257 -5.44 7.38 -21.89
C VAL A 257 -5.44 8.81 -22.45
N SER A 258 -6.25 9.09 -23.47
CA SER A 258 -6.42 10.46 -23.99
C SER A 258 -6.98 11.41 -22.92
N GLN A 259 -7.97 10.96 -22.15
CA GLN A 259 -8.55 11.73 -21.05
C GLN A 259 -7.55 12.00 -19.93
N ILE A 260 -6.72 11.00 -19.59
CA ILE A 260 -5.63 11.15 -18.64
C ILE A 260 -4.64 12.21 -19.13
N ASN A 261 -4.15 12.09 -20.37
CA ASN A 261 -3.18 13.03 -20.93
C ASN A 261 -3.70 14.46 -20.94
N HIS A 262 -4.94 14.66 -21.40
CA HIS A 262 -5.58 15.98 -21.37
C HIS A 262 -5.63 16.56 -19.95
N THR A 263 -5.95 15.74 -18.94
CA THR A 263 -5.99 16.17 -17.53
C THR A 263 -4.60 16.55 -17.02
N VAL A 264 -3.58 15.76 -17.37
CA VAL A 264 -2.18 16.04 -16.99
C VAL A 264 -1.68 17.31 -17.67
N GLU A 265 -1.92 17.48 -18.98
CA GLU A 265 -1.50 18.67 -19.73
C GLU A 265 -2.15 19.94 -19.19
N ALA A 266 -3.46 19.91 -18.92
CA ALA A 266 -4.21 21.07 -18.42
C ALA A 266 -3.80 21.49 -17.00
N HIS A 267 -3.29 20.55 -16.19
CA HIS A 267 -3.05 20.77 -14.75
C HIS A 267 -1.65 20.38 -14.27
N ASN A 268 -0.68 20.26 -15.19
CA ASN A 268 0.65 19.72 -14.92
C ASN A 268 1.36 20.41 -13.75
N SER A 269 1.25 21.74 -13.64
CA SER A 269 1.87 22.52 -12.56
C SER A 269 1.38 22.14 -11.16
N ASN A 270 0.22 21.51 -11.05
CA ASN A 270 -0.42 21.14 -9.78
C ASN A 270 -0.29 19.64 -9.46
N ILE A 271 0.31 18.85 -10.35
CA ILE A 271 0.46 17.40 -10.16
C ILE A 271 1.91 17.07 -9.78
N PRO A 272 2.15 16.54 -8.57
CA PRO A 272 3.51 16.20 -8.14
C PRO A 272 4.17 15.16 -9.06
N LYS A 273 5.47 15.31 -9.34
CA LYS A 273 6.24 14.40 -10.21
C LYS A 273 6.10 12.93 -9.83
N ILE A 274 6.01 12.62 -8.54
CA ILE A 274 5.81 11.24 -8.07
C ILE A 274 4.46 10.65 -8.51
N LYS A 275 3.41 11.48 -8.55
CA LYS A 275 2.10 11.08 -9.07
C LYS A 275 2.13 10.86 -10.57
N ILE A 276 2.84 11.71 -11.32
CA ILE A 276 3.09 11.51 -12.76
C ILE A 276 3.83 10.19 -12.99
N SER A 277 4.91 9.93 -12.26
CA SER A 277 5.67 8.68 -12.36
C SER A 277 4.80 7.44 -12.10
N GLN A 278 3.99 7.46 -11.04
CA GLN A 278 3.03 6.37 -10.75
C GLN A 278 2.02 6.16 -11.88
N LEU A 279 1.51 7.24 -12.46
CA LEU A 279 0.55 7.19 -13.55
C LEU A 279 1.16 6.60 -14.82
N LEU A 280 2.36 7.06 -15.21
CA LEU A 280 3.09 6.52 -16.38
C LEU A 280 3.31 5.02 -16.22
N LYS A 281 3.77 4.58 -15.04
CA LYS A 281 3.94 3.15 -14.71
C LYS A 281 2.63 2.39 -14.90
N ASN A 282 1.53 2.88 -14.34
CA ASN A 282 0.25 2.17 -14.36
C ASN A 282 -0.33 2.08 -15.76
N ILE A 283 -0.30 3.16 -16.56
CA ILE A 283 -0.73 3.13 -17.96
C ILE A 283 0.11 2.13 -18.76
N GLY A 284 1.43 2.17 -18.60
CA GLY A 284 2.33 1.27 -19.30
C GLY A 284 2.07 -0.21 -18.98
N LEU A 285 1.88 -0.53 -17.69
CA LEU A 285 1.58 -1.89 -17.24
C LEU A 285 0.18 -2.35 -17.67
N GLN A 286 -0.81 -1.47 -17.68
CA GLN A 286 -2.17 -1.79 -18.15
C GLN A 286 -2.17 -2.07 -19.64
N ALA A 287 -1.54 -1.18 -20.43
CA ALA A 287 -1.38 -1.34 -21.86
C ALA A 287 -0.67 -2.65 -22.20
N PHE A 288 0.40 -2.99 -21.47
CA PHE A 288 1.10 -4.26 -21.61
C PHE A 288 0.16 -5.45 -21.38
N ARG A 289 -0.60 -5.44 -20.28
CA ARG A 289 -1.52 -6.53 -19.90
C ARG A 289 -2.61 -6.78 -20.96
N ILE A 290 -3.03 -5.74 -21.68
CA ILE A 290 -4.07 -5.84 -22.72
C ILE A 290 -3.51 -5.87 -24.15
N ASP A 291 -2.22 -6.21 -24.32
CA ASP A 291 -1.54 -6.33 -25.62
C ASP A 291 -1.58 -5.05 -26.47
N MET A 292 -1.46 -3.89 -25.83
CA MET A 292 -1.28 -2.58 -26.48
C MET A 292 0.17 -2.12 -26.35
N TYR A 293 1.07 -2.92 -26.93
CA TYR A 293 2.51 -2.80 -26.70
C TYR A 293 3.13 -1.46 -27.14
N ASP A 294 2.62 -0.82 -28.19
CA ASP A 294 3.10 0.51 -28.59
C ASP A 294 2.81 1.58 -27.55
N ILE A 295 1.61 1.54 -26.94
CA ILE A 295 1.27 2.40 -25.81
C ILE A 295 2.14 2.03 -24.61
N ALA A 296 2.28 0.73 -24.31
CA ALA A 296 3.11 0.27 -23.19
C ALA A 296 4.54 0.83 -23.29
N ILE A 297 5.17 0.74 -24.47
CA ILE A 297 6.52 1.29 -24.72
C ILE A 297 6.56 2.78 -24.41
N ASN A 298 5.66 3.57 -24.98
CA ASN A 298 5.66 5.02 -24.83
C ASN A 298 5.64 5.45 -23.34
N TYR A 299 4.84 4.78 -22.51
CA TYR A 299 4.70 5.13 -21.11
C TYR A 299 5.80 4.53 -20.22
N LEU A 300 6.22 3.29 -20.48
CA LEU A 300 7.28 2.64 -19.71
C LEU A 300 8.65 3.29 -19.96
N GLU A 301 8.95 3.73 -21.19
CA GLU A 301 10.17 4.49 -21.49
C GLU A 301 10.21 5.81 -20.69
N GLN A 302 9.11 6.57 -20.70
CA GLN A 302 9.01 7.81 -19.93
C GLN A 302 9.16 7.56 -18.43
N TYR A 303 8.53 6.51 -17.91
CA TYR A 303 8.66 6.13 -16.50
C TYR A 303 10.12 5.81 -16.12
N ILE A 304 10.83 5.02 -16.94
CA ILE A 304 12.24 4.67 -16.70
C ILE A 304 13.12 5.91 -16.80
N ALA A 305 12.85 6.83 -17.73
CA ALA A 305 13.59 8.08 -17.88
C ALA A 305 13.48 9.02 -16.67
N MET A 306 12.48 8.84 -15.80
CA MET A 306 12.37 9.56 -14.53
C MET A 306 13.30 9.03 -13.41
N ASP A 307 14.22 8.10 -13.74
CA ASP A 307 15.17 7.45 -12.81
C ASP A 307 14.48 6.85 -11.57
N SER A 308 13.34 6.21 -11.81
CA SER A 308 12.55 5.60 -10.73
C SER A 308 13.27 4.38 -10.16
N PRO A 309 13.35 4.21 -8.81
CA PRO A 309 14.03 3.06 -8.19
C PRO A 309 13.41 1.71 -8.55
N TYR A 310 12.23 1.70 -9.18
CA TYR A 310 11.55 0.49 -9.65
C TYR A 310 11.59 0.32 -11.17
N ALA A 311 12.49 1.01 -11.87
CA ALA A 311 12.65 0.88 -13.32
C ALA A 311 12.90 -0.56 -13.78
N ASN A 312 13.63 -1.35 -12.98
CA ASN A 312 13.91 -2.76 -13.30
C ASN A 312 12.66 -3.65 -13.23
N ILE A 313 11.67 -3.30 -12.38
CA ILE A 313 10.42 -4.07 -12.24
C ILE A 313 9.64 -4.07 -13.56
N VAL A 314 9.61 -2.95 -14.28
CA VAL A 314 8.90 -2.83 -15.57
C VAL A 314 9.77 -3.15 -16.78
N GLY A 315 11.08 -3.37 -16.56
CA GLY A 315 12.05 -3.55 -17.64
C GLY A 315 11.75 -4.78 -18.50
N ILE A 316 11.27 -5.87 -17.88
CA ILE A 316 10.84 -7.06 -18.61
C ILE A 316 9.60 -6.78 -19.48
N ASP A 317 8.60 -6.06 -18.95
CA ASP A 317 7.38 -5.71 -19.69
C ASP A 317 7.73 -4.84 -20.91
N LEU A 318 8.68 -3.91 -20.76
CA LEU A 318 9.20 -3.09 -21.85
C LEU A 318 9.95 -3.93 -22.91
N CYS A 319 10.82 -4.85 -22.49
CA CYS A 319 11.55 -5.73 -23.41
C CYS A 319 10.61 -6.62 -24.23
N ILE A 320 9.62 -7.23 -23.58
CA ILE A 320 8.58 -8.01 -24.27
C ILE A 320 7.83 -7.12 -25.26
N SER A 321 7.45 -5.91 -24.85
CA SER A 321 6.75 -4.96 -25.72
C SER A 321 7.56 -4.59 -26.97
N TYR A 322 8.86 -4.31 -26.83
CA TYR A 322 9.73 -4.07 -27.98
C TYR A 322 9.80 -5.27 -28.91
N GLN A 323 9.91 -6.49 -28.36
CA GLN A 323 9.97 -7.70 -29.18
C GLN A 323 8.66 -7.93 -29.94
N LYS A 324 7.51 -7.79 -29.28
CA LYS A 324 6.17 -7.93 -29.88
C LYS A 324 5.87 -6.86 -30.94
N THR A 325 6.51 -5.69 -30.87
CA THR A 325 6.41 -4.60 -31.86
C THR A 325 7.57 -4.56 -32.85
N ASN A 326 8.45 -5.56 -32.84
CA ASN A 326 9.64 -5.66 -33.71
C ASN A 326 10.61 -4.46 -33.59
N LYS A 327 10.67 -3.79 -32.45
CA LYS A 327 11.58 -2.68 -32.13
C LYS A 327 12.90 -3.18 -31.53
N ILE A 328 13.56 -4.10 -32.25
CA ILE A 328 14.74 -4.83 -31.75
C ILE A 328 15.95 -3.91 -31.47
N ASN A 329 16.12 -2.83 -32.23
CA ASN A 329 17.22 -1.89 -32.02
C ASN A 329 17.07 -1.14 -30.69
N GLN A 330 15.84 -0.72 -30.35
CA GLN A 330 15.54 -0.09 -29.07
C GLN A 330 15.75 -1.06 -27.92
N LEU A 331 15.30 -2.32 -28.06
CA LEU A 331 15.54 -3.38 -27.08
C LEU A 331 17.04 -3.56 -26.80
N LYS A 332 17.84 -3.72 -27.87
CA LYS A 332 19.30 -3.86 -27.75
C LYS A 332 19.92 -2.66 -27.04
N SER A 333 19.52 -1.44 -27.41
CA SER A 333 19.99 -0.21 -26.77
C SER A 333 19.65 -0.19 -25.27
N PHE A 334 18.44 -0.57 -24.89
CA PHE A 334 17.99 -0.64 -23.50
C PHE A 334 18.78 -1.66 -22.67
N ILE A 335 19.08 -2.83 -23.26
CA ILE A 335 19.79 -3.92 -22.58
C ILE A 335 21.30 -3.70 -22.53
N GLN A 336 21.89 -2.93 -23.46
CA GLN A 336 23.34 -2.76 -23.55
C GLN A 336 23.96 -2.20 -22.25
N SER A 337 23.27 -1.26 -21.61
CA SER A 337 23.70 -0.63 -20.36
C SER A 337 23.40 -1.44 -19.10
N LYS A 338 22.75 -2.61 -19.21
CA LYS A 338 22.34 -3.44 -18.07
C LYS A 338 23.37 -4.52 -17.77
N GLU A 339 23.53 -4.87 -16.50
CA GLU A 339 24.40 -5.97 -16.03
C GLU A 339 23.58 -7.19 -15.65
N VAL A 340 24.23 -8.37 -15.60
CA VAL A 340 23.58 -9.61 -15.16
C VAL A 340 23.26 -9.51 -13.67
N TYR A 341 22.00 -9.74 -13.34
CA TYR A 341 21.50 -9.72 -11.97
C TYR A 341 21.71 -11.08 -11.29
N LYS A 342 22.15 -11.06 -10.02
CA LYS A 342 22.41 -12.26 -9.20
C LYS A 342 21.66 -12.26 -7.86
N GLY A 343 20.63 -11.42 -7.72
CA GLY A 343 19.86 -11.23 -6.49
C GLY A 343 18.52 -11.95 -6.48
N ASP A 344 17.74 -11.74 -5.43
CA ASP A 344 16.43 -12.40 -5.20
C ASP A 344 15.27 -11.77 -5.99
N SER A 345 15.51 -10.66 -6.71
CA SER A 345 14.46 -9.99 -7.48
C SER A 345 14.04 -10.83 -8.69
N GLN A 346 12.82 -11.38 -8.64
CA GLN A 346 12.26 -12.19 -9.73
C GLN A 346 12.24 -11.45 -11.07
N TYR A 347 11.86 -10.17 -11.09
CA TYR A 347 11.81 -9.35 -12.31
C TYR A 347 13.19 -9.16 -12.94
N GLU A 348 14.21 -8.89 -12.12
CA GLU A 348 15.59 -8.74 -12.57
C GLU A 348 16.15 -10.07 -13.10
N ASN A 349 15.81 -11.17 -12.43
CA ASN A 349 16.21 -12.51 -12.88
C ASN A 349 15.57 -12.87 -14.22
N LEU A 350 14.32 -12.49 -14.48
CA LEU A 350 13.73 -12.68 -15.82
C LEU A 350 14.37 -11.77 -16.87
N LEU A 351 14.77 -10.55 -16.50
CA LEU A 351 15.47 -9.63 -17.41
C LEU A 351 16.82 -10.20 -17.89
N ASN A 352 17.46 -11.08 -17.12
CA ASN A 352 18.67 -11.79 -17.53
C ASN A 352 18.48 -12.56 -18.85
N TYR A 353 17.28 -13.07 -19.15
CA TYR A 353 17.01 -13.71 -20.44
C TYR A 353 17.32 -12.76 -21.62
N PHE A 354 16.83 -11.52 -21.54
CA PHE A 354 17.06 -10.52 -22.58
C PHE A 354 18.53 -10.08 -22.63
N ILE A 355 19.20 -10.00 -21.47
CA ILE A 355 20.63 -9.71 -21.39
C ILE A 355 21.45 -10.80 -22.09
N LEU A 356 21.20 -12.08 -21.80
CA LEU A 356 21.86 -13.22 -22.45
C LEU A 356 21.60 -13.20 -23.96
N LYS A 357 20.34 -13.07 -24.37
CA LYS A 357 19.93 -13.11 -25.77
C LYS A 357 20.48 -11.95 -26.61
N TYR A 358 20.40 -10.72 -26.11
CA TYR A 358 20.65 -9.52 -26.93
C TYR A 358 22.00 -8.84 -26.68
N LYS A 359 22.54 -8.90 -25.46
CA LYS A 359 23.86 -8.32 -25.14
C LYS A 359 24.98 -9.34 -25.32
N TYR A 360 24.83 -10.53 -24.77
CA TYR A 360 25.87 -11.57 -24.85
C TYR A 360 25.74 -12.46 -26.08
N GLN A 361 24.59 -12.43 -26.76
CA GLN A 361 24.33 -13.27 -27.94
C GLN A 361 24.58 -14.75 -27.65
N THR A 362 24.17 -15.16 -26.45
CA THR A 362 24.29 -16.54 -25.97
C THR A 362 23.62 -17.52 -26.93
N ASP A 363 24.21 -18.70 -27.09
CA ASP A 363 23.68 -19.71 -28.00
C ASP A 363 22.30 -20.23 -27.57
N ASN A 364 21.57 -20.78 -28.56
CA ASN A 364 20.20 -21.22 -28.36
C ASN A 364 20.05 -22.37 -27.34
N ASP A 365 21.08 -23.19 -27.14
CA ASP A 365 21.01 -24.30 -26.19
C ASP A 365 21.05 -23.77 -24.74
N GLU A 366 21.91 -22.79 -24.47
CA GLU A 366 21.97 -22.12 -23.16
C GLU A 366 20.72 -21.25 -22.89
N LEU A 367 20.18 -20.56 -23.91
CA LEU A 367 18.90 -19.85 -23.78
C LEU A 367 17.74 -20.81 -23.50
N SER A 368 17.69 -21.97 -24.17
CA SER A 368 16.69 -23.01 -23.90
C SER A 368 16.82 -23.54 -22.48
N TYR A 369 18.05 -23.81 -22.03
CA TYR A 369 18.34 -24.24 -20.66
C TYR A 369 17.83 -23.21 -19.63
N PHE A 370 18.05 -21.92 -19.87
CA PHE A 370 17.56 -20.85 -19.01
C PHE A 370 16.03 -20.88 -18.90
N ILE A 371 15.31 -20.97 -20.02
CA ILE A 371 13.84 -21.00 -20.01
C ILE A 371 13.33 -22.27 -19.31
N VAL A 372 13.93 -23.44 -19.54
CA VAL A 372 13.43 -24.69 -18.96
C VAL A 372 13.71 -24.77 -17.45
N ASN A 373 14.89 -24.33 -17.00
CA ASN A 373 15.38 -24.62 -15.65
C ASN A 373 15.37 -23.42 -14.71
N LYS A 374 15.39 -22.19 -15.22
CA LYS A 374 15.40 -20.97 -14.40
C LYS A 374 14.05 -20.30 -14.37
N VAL A 375 13.40 -20.13 -15.53
CA VAL A 375 12.11 -19.42 -15.58
C VAL A 375 11.08 -20.05 -14.64
N PRO A 376 10.78 -21.37 -14.64
CA PRO A 376 9.78 -21.96 -13.73
C PRO A 376 10.06 -21.77 -12.24
N ILE A 377 11.32 -21.59 -11.85
CA ILE A 377 11.71 -21.30 -10.46
C ILE A 377 11.44 -19.82 -10.14
N ILE A 378 11.63 -18.94 -11.13
CA ILE A 378 11.45 -17.50 -10.99
C ILE A 378 9.98 -17.10 -11.07
N ILE A 379 9.23 -17.62 -12.05
CA ILE A 379 7.81 -17.37 -12.19
C ILE A 379 7.06 -18.20 -11.16
N ASP A 380 6.62 -17.60 -10.06
CA ASP A 380 5.65 -18.22 -9.18
C ASP A 380 4.21 -17.89 -9.65
N ASN A 381 3.19 -18.24 -8.84
CA ASN A 381 1.79 -17.94 -9.15
C ASN A 381 1.51 -16.43 -9.35
N THR A 382 2.36 -15.53 -8.87
CA THR A 382 2.20 -14.08 -9.02
C THR A 382 2.77 -13.54 -10.34
N MET A 383 3.57 -14.33 -11.05
CA MET A 383 4.21 -13.97 -12.32
C MET A 383 3.70 -14.78 -13.52
N GLY A 384 2.57 -15.49 -13.37
CA GLY A 384 1.97 -16.33 -14.41
C GLY A 384 1.75 -15.62 -15.75
N LYS A 385 1.61 -14.28 -15.77
CA LYS A 385 1.49 -13.48 -17.00
C LYS A 385 2.66 -13.65 -17.99
N TYR A 386 3.85 -14.04 -17.53
CA TYR A 386 5.02 -14.25 -18.41
C TYR A 386 5.14 -15.67 -18.96
N LYS A 387 4.37 -16.62 -18.42
CA LYS A 387 4.42 -18.04 -18.81
C LYS A 387 4.22 -18.21 -20.31
N GLN A 388 3.20 -17.57 -20.86
CA GLN A 388 2.88 -17.68 -22.28
C GLN A 388 4.00 -17.12 -23.18
N PHE A 389 4.58 -15.98 -22.79
CA PHE A 389 5.71 -15.40 -23.53
C PHE A 389 6.90 -16.37 -23.58
N PHE A 390 7.33 -16.91 -22.45
CA PHE A 390 8.47 -17.83 -22.42
C PHE A 390 8.19 -19.18 -23.09
N TYR A 391 6.94 -19.64 -23.11
CA TYR A 391 6.53 -20.80 -23.90
C TYR A 391 6.71 -20.55 -25.41
N GLU A 392 6.30 -19.37 -25.90
CA GLU A 392 6.48 -18.98 -27.30
C GLU A 392 7.96 -18.85 -27.67
N GLU A 393 8.77 -18.24 -26.79
CA GLU A 393 10.23 -18.17 -26.98
C GLU A 393 10.86 -19.56 -27.05
N LEU A 394 10.50 -20.46 -26.13
CA LEU A 394 11.02 -21.83 -26.12
C LEU A 394 10.59 -22.59 -27.37
N SER A 395 9.35 -22.39 -27.84
CA SER A 395 8.82 -23.03 -29.05
C SER A 395 9.69 -22.70 -30.27
N MET A 396 10.07 -21.43 -30.44
CA MET A 396 10.97 -21.02 -31.52
C MET A 396 12.38 -21.60 -31.36
N LEU A 397 12.90 -21.68 -30.12
CA LEU A 397 14.23 -22.23 -29.86
C LEU A 397 14.29 -23.74 -30.13
N VAL A 398 13.29 -24.53 -29.72
CA VAL A 398 13.30 -25.99 -29.92
C VAL A 398 13.14 -26.40 -31.37
N GLU A 399 12.51 -25.57 -32.20
CA GLU A 399 12.48 -25.78 -33.66
C GLU A 399 13.90 -25.72 -34.25
N GLN A 400 14.77 -24.88 -33.67
CA GLN A 400 16.16 -24.69 -34.10
C GLN A 400 17.10 -25.73 -33.47
N THR A 401 16.96 -26.00 -32.17
CA THR A 401 17.84 -26.93 -31.41
C THR A 401 17.39 -28.40 -31.49
N LYS A 402 16.18 -28.66 -32.01
CA LYS A 402 15.51 -29.98 -32.07
C LYS A 402 15.23 -30.63 -30.71
N ARG A 403 15.25 -29.85 -29.62
CA ARG A 403 14.99 -30.32 -28.25
C ARG A 403 13.51 -30.28 -27.85
N TYR A 404 12.62 -30.88 -28.62
CA TYR A 404 11.17 -30.80 -28.38
C TYR A 404 10.69 -31.29 -27.00
N LYS A 405 11.49 -32.12 -26.30
CA LYS A 405 11.20 -32.53 -24.92
C LYS A 405 11.16 -31.36 -23.94
N ASP A 406 11.88 -30.29 -24.23
CA ASP A 406 12.00 -29.11 -23.38
C ASP A 406 10.65 -28.40 -23.21
N LEU A 407 9.80 -28.38 -24.25
CA LEU A 407 8.45 -27.83 -24.17
C LEU A 407 7.59 -28.57 -23.15
N LYS A 408 7.66 -29.91 -23.15
CA LYS A 408 6.93 -30.73 -22.19
C LYS A 408 7.44 -30.46 -20.77
N THR A 409 8.76 -30.44 -20.57
CA THR A 409 9.37 -30.15 -19.27
C THR A 409 8.94 -28.78 -18.72
N TYR A 410 8.87 -27.76 -19.58
CA TYR A 410 8.44 -26.42 -19.19
C TYR A 410 6.95 -26.40 -18.81
N LEU A 411 6.08 -27.05 -19.60
CA LEU A 411 4.65 -27.14 -19.30
C LEU A 411 4.39 -27.91 -18.00
N ASP A 412 5.07 -29.05 -17.81
CA ASP A 412 4.93 -29.86 -16.60
C ASP A 412 5.34 -29.02 -15.36
N SER A 413 6.45 -28.28 -15.46
CA SER A 413 6.97 -27.41 -14.38
C SER A 413 6.15 -26.15 -14.11
N THR A 414 5.25 -25.76 -15.02
CA THR A 414 4.44 -24.54 -14.91
C THR A 414 2.93 -24.84 -14.88
N SER A 415 2.55 -26.12 -14.80
CA SER A 415 1.16 -26.58 -14.96
C SER A 415 0.17 -25.94 -13.98
N ASP A 416 0.59 -25.71 -12.73
CA ASP A 416 -0.24 -25.10 -11.68
C ASP A 416 -0.38 -23.57 -11.78
N MET A 417 0.36 -22.93 -12.69
CA MET A 417 0.34 -21.47 -12.86
C MET A 417 -0.79 -21.07 -13.81
N LEU A 418 -1.79 -20.37 -13.26
CA LEU A 418 -2.87 -19.78 -14.05
C LEU A 418 -2.31 -18.66 -14.96
N PRO A 419 -2.68 -18.61 -16.25
CA PRO A 419 -2.58 -17.38 -17.01
C PRO A 419 -3.57 -16.39 -16.39
N ILE A 420 -3.06 -15.32 -15.79
CA ILE A 420 -3.90 -14.23 -15.24
C ILE A 420 -4.44 -13.39 -16.39
#